data_AF-A0A8B7ZVI7-F1
#
_entry.id   AF-A0A8B7ZVI7-F1
#
_cell.length_a   1.000
_cell.length_b   1.000
_cell.length_c   1.000
_cell.angle_alpha   90.00
_cell.angle_beta   90.00
_cell.angle_gamma   90.00
#
_symmetry.space_group_name_H-M   'P 1'
#
loop_
_entity.id
_entity.type
_entity.pdbx_description
1 polymer ?
#
loop_
_entity_poly.entity_id
_entity_poly.type
_entity_poly.pdbx_seq_one_letter_code
_entity_poly.pdbx_strand_id
1 'polypeptide(L)'
;MDGLKNDVARLRERYKTLQQQQFTFVAALEHSRSDAFERTKPVRTITQVKQMYDRSKNATDRRAMRQWLDLLNDLGNILRSMENVAGSSAKEGSIGLALDRWKVLLSPNHDLSDLRAKYPHQEVNHLSCAEARVLFGGVVSLVPLIFDQAHRALSDMAKRAKEYAPPRPVGAGETRANREILKDTYPPRRAVQSAKHHRSHTDSEVPVRAKTAMGPRDKSVDTKDLSKRMLRLSFGKMPKSTDEPVLFYRRTLNGRADKLYVNGEITLDHAPWRGASYDKINHKEHRRFVNLEGKLY
;
A
#
# COMPACT_ATOMS: atom_id res chain seq x y z
N MET A 1 -25.41 3.14 16.53
CA MET A 1 -24.91 3.42 15.17
C MET A 1 -23.53 4.04 15.15
N ASP A 2 -23.26 5.08 15.93
CA ASP A 2 -21.96 5.79 15.84
C ASP A 2 -20.76 5.00 16.39
N GLY A 3 -20.97 4.15 17.42
CA GLY A 3 -19.94 3.20 17.89
C GLY A 3 -19.47 2.24 16.78
N LEU A 4 -20.41 1.69 16.00
CA LEU A 4 -20.09 0.76 14.91
C LEU A 4 -19.34 1.44 13.76
N LYS A 5 -19.68 2.69 13.45
CA LYS A 5 -18.93 3.50 12.46
C LYS A 5 -17.49 3.74 12.93
N ASN A 6 -17.31 4.05 14.21
CA ASN A 6 -15.99 4.27 14.80
C ASN A 6 -15.16 2.98 14.79
N ASP A 7 -15.77 1.82 15.06
CA ASP A 7 -15.09 0.52 14.98
C ASP A 7 -14.61 0.21 13.56
N VAL A 8 -15.48 0.41 12.55
CA VAL A 8 -15.11 0.25 11.14
C VAL A 8 -13.99 1.22 10.74
N ALA A 9 -14.07 2.48 11.17
CA ALA A 9 -13.04 3.49 10.87
C ALA A 9 -11.68 3.13 11.49
N ARG A 10 -11.67 2.71 12.76
CA ARG A 10 -10.47 2.24 13.46
C ARG A 10 -9.85 1.02 12.78
N LEU A 11 -10.67 0.07 12.37
CA LEU A 11 -10.19 -1.13 11.69
C LEU A 11 -9.66 -0.81 10.29
N ARG A 12 -10.26 0.15 9.59
CA ARG A 12 -9.78 0.64 8.29
C ARG A 12 -8.41 1.30 8.40
N GLU A 13 -8.11 1.97 9.50
CA GLU A 13 -6.77 2.51 9.74
C GLU A 13 -5.73 1.40 9.90
N ARG A 14 -6.04 0.34 10.65
CA ARG A 14 -5.17 -0.85 10.76
C ARG A 14 -4.98 -1.56 9.41
N TYR A 15 -6.02 -1.57 8.58
CA TYR A 15 -5.91 -2.09 7.22
C TYR A 15 -4.94 -1.29 6.35
N LYS A 16 -4.89 0.05 6.47
CA LYS A 16 -3.89 0.86 5.75
C LYS A 16 -2.46 0.45 6.07
N THR A 17 -2.17 0.09 7.32
CA THR A 17 -0.85 -0.45 7.70
C THR A 17 -0.56 -1.75 6.95
N LEU A 18 -1.54 -2.64 6.82
CA LEU A 18 -1.36 -3.86 6.03
C LEU A 18 -1.18 -3.55 4.53
N GLN A 19 -1.94 -2.60 3.98
CA GLN A 19 -1.78 -2.17 2.58
C GLN A 19 -0.35 -1.66 2.32
N GLN A 20 0.20 -0.84 3.22
CA GLN A 20 1.59 -0.35 3.14
C GLN A 20 2.61 -1.51 3.23
N GLN A 21 2.28 -2.55 3.97
CA GLN A 21 3.11 -3.74 4.18
C GLN A 21 2.73 -4.90 3.24
N GLN A 22 1.98 -4.65 2.17
CA GLN A 22 1.44 -5.71 1.31
C GLN A 22 2.56 -6.57 0.72
N PHE A 23 3.68 -5.98 0.30
CA PHE A 23 4.83 -6.74 -0.22
C PHE A 23 5.38 -7.71 0.82
N THR A 24 5.48 -7.29 2.08
CA THR A 24 5.92 -8.16 3.19
C THR A 24 4.93 -9.30 3.42
N PHE A 25 3.63 -9.01 3.36
CA PHE A 25 2.59 -10.04 3.49
C PHE A 25 2.62 -11.05 2.34
N VAL A 26 2.77 -10.59 1.10
CA VAL A 26 2.86 -11.47 -0.09
C VAL A 26 4.14 -12.32 -0.03
N ALA A 27 5.28 -11.74 0.32
CA ALA A 27 6.53 -12.47 0.50
C ALA A 27 6.39 -13.53 1.61
N ALA A 28 5.71 -13.21 2.71
CA ALA A 28 5.44 -14.16 3.78
C ALA A 28 4.62 -15.37 3.30
N LEU A 29 3.62 -15.15 2.44
CA LEU A 29 2.86 -16.24 1.82
C LEU A 29 3.74 -17.07 0.89
N GLU A 30 4.60 -16.44 0.11
CA GLU A 30 5.50 -17.14 -0.80
C GLU A 30 6.53 -18.01 -0.05
N HIS A 31 7.23 -17.45 0.93
CA HIS A 31 8.22 -18.17 1.74
C HIS A 31 7.62 -19.34 2.51
N SER A 32 6.36 -19.18 2.94
CA SER A 32 5.67 -20.21 3.70
C SER A 32 5.20 -21.39 2.84
N ARG A 33 5.41 -21.39 1.52
CA ARG A 33 5.05 -22.51 0.61
C ARG A 33 6.19 -23.51 0.47
N SER A 34 5.93 -24.74 0.93
CA SER A 34 6.94 -25.79 1.10
C SER A 34 7.21 -26.60 -0.16
N ASP A 35 6.17 -26.85 -0.96
CA ASP A 35 6.26 -27.68 -2.17
C ASP A 35 6.26 -26.81 -3.45
N ALA A 36 7.00 -27.24 -4.48
CA ALA A 36 6.97 -26.66 -5.81
C ALA A 36 5.55 -26.66 -6.39
N PHE A 37 4.76 -27.70 -6.11
CA PHE A 37 3.36 -27.74 -6.52
C PHE A 37 2.53 -26.66 -5.85
N GLU A 38 2.69 -26.47 -4.54
CA GLU A 38 2.01 -25.39 -3.83
C GLU A 38 2.36 -24.04 -4.43
N ARG A 39 3.62 -23.82 -4.84
CA ARG A 39 4.11 -22.56 -5.45
C ARG A 39 3.42 -22.18 -6.76
N THR A 40 2.95 -23.16 -7.52
CA THR A 40 2.22 -22.92 -8.78
C THR A 40 0.73 -22.61 -8.60
N LYS A 41 0.16 -22.90 -7.42
CA LYS A 41 -1.29 -22.79 -7.18
C LYS A 41 -1.69 -21.56 -6.38
N PRO A 42 -2.78 -20.86 -6.75
CA PRO A 42 -3.22 -19.71 -5.98
C PRO A 42 -3.54 -20.07 -4.54
N VAL A 43 -3.36 -19.11 -3.63
CA VAL A 43 -3.82 -19.23 -2.25
C VAL A 43 -5.33 -19.03 -2.25
N ARG A 44 -6.06 -20.10 -1.92
CA ARG A 44 -7.50 -20.19 -2.16
C ARG A 44 -8.36 -19.90 -0.95
N THR A 45 -7.88 -20.10 0.28
CA THR A 45 -8.77 -20.03 1.45
C THR A 45 -8.10 -19.37 2.64
N ILE A 46 -8.91 -18.85 3.57
CA ILE A 46 -8.43 -18.31 4.85
C ILE A 46 -7.79 -19.44 5.67
N THR A 47 -8.37 -20.64 5.65
CA THR A 47 -7.81 -21.83 6.29
C THR A 47 -6.40 -22.13 5.78
N GLN A 48 -6.15 -22.00 4.47
CA GLN A 48 -4.82 -22.19 3.90
C GLN A 48 -3.82 -21.17 4.44
N VAL A 49 -4.19 -19.89 4.52
CA VAL A 49 -3.32 -18.85 5.13
C VAL A 49 -3.05 -19.15 6.60
N LYS A 50 -4.03 -19.66 7.35
CA LYS A 50 -3.85 -20.08 8.74
C LYS A 50 -2.87 -21.24 8.87
N GLN A 51 -3.00 -22.28 8.04
CA GLN A 51 -2.05 -23.39 8.00
C GLN A 51 -0.63 -22.92 7.64
N MET A 52 -0.51 -21.98 6.71
CA MET A 52 0.77 -21.35 6.35
C MET A 52 1.38 -20.57 7.52
N TYR A 53 0.56 -19.86 8.29
CA TYR A 53 0.97 -19.18 9.51
C TYR A 53 1.45 -20.16 10.59
N ASP A 54 0.74 -21.28 10.78
CA ASP A 54 1.05 -22.27 11.81
C ASP A 54 2.35 -23.03 11.50
N ARG A 55 2.62 -23.31 10.21
CA ARG A 55 3.84 -24.01 9.77
C ARG A 55 5.07 -23.10 9.63
N SER A 56 4.86 -21.79 9.48
CA SER A 56 5.97 -20.86 9.26
C SER A 56 6.86 -20.75 10.50
N LYS A 57 8.17 -20.86 10.31
CA LYS A 57 9.16 -20.71 11.38
C LYS A 57 9.72 -19.29 11.48
N ASN A 58 9.50 -18.46 10.45
CA ASN A 58 10.01 -17.10 10.37
C ASN A 58 9.08 -16.15 11.15
N ALA A 59 9.62 -15.49 12.18
CA ALA A 59 8.85 -14.57 13.02
C ALA A 59 8.27 -13.38 12.23
N THR A 60 8.99 -12.87 11.22
CA THR A 60 8.53 -11.78 10.36
C THR A 60 7.35 -12.22 9.50
N ASP A 61 7.46 -13.39 8.86
CA ASP A 61 6.40 -13.93 8.01
C ASP A 61 5.14 -14.24 8.84
N ARG A 62 5.32 -14.86 10.01
CA ARG A 62 4.23 -15.11 10.96
C ARG A 62 3.56 -13.81 11.40
N ARG A 63 4.32 -12.76 11.69
CA ARG A 63 3.76 -11.46 12.08
C ARG A 63 2.90 -10.87 10.96
N ALA A 64 3.37 -10.91 9.72
CA ALA A 64 2.62 -10.39 8.57
C ALA A 64 1.32 -11.17 8.33
N MET A 65 1.37 -12.51 8.35
CA MET A 65 0.17 -13.34 8.20
C MET A 65 -0.80 -13.18 9.37
N ARG A 66 -0.29 -13.08 10.60
CA ARG A 66 -1.12 -12.85 11.79
C ARG A 66 -1.88 -11.52 11.70
N GLN A 67 -1.23 -10.45 11.25
CA GLN A 67 -1.90 -9.15 11.08
C GLN A 67 -3.11 -9.26 10.15
N TRP A 68 -3.01 -10.02 9.05
CA TRP A 68 -4.14 -10.26 8.16
C TRP A 68 -5.24 -11.11 8.82
N LEU A 69 -4.88 -12.19 9.52
CA LEU A 69 -5.83 -13.04 10.23
C LEU A 69 -6.57 -12.27 11.35
N ASP A 70 -5.86 -11.44 12.10
CA ASP A 70 -6.44 -10.61 13.16
C ASP A 70 -7.43 -9.58 12.57
N LEU A 71 -7.11 -8.98 11.42
CA LEU A 71 -8.05 -8.10 10.71
C LEU A 71 -9.35 -8.84 10.33
N LEU A 72 -9.26 -10.09 9.84
CA LEU A 72 -10.44 -10.88 9.50
C LEU A 72 -11.27 -11.25 10.74
N ASN A 73 -10.62 -11.57 11.85
CA ASN A 73 -11.30 -11.82 13.13
C ASN A 73 -12.05 -10.56 13.60
N ASP A 74 -11.40 -9.40 13.54
CA ASP A 74 -12.01 -8.12 13.91
C ASP A 74 -13.17 -7.74 12.98
N LEU A 75 -13.05 -8.01 11.67
CA LEU A 75 -14.16 -7.89 10.73
C LEU A 75 -15.32 -8.81 11.11
N GLY A 76 -15.04 -10.06 11.52
CA GLY A 76 -16.06 -10.97 12.03
C GLY A 76 -16.73 -10.48 13.31
N ASN A 77 -15.99 -9.81 14.20
CA ASN A 77 -16.55 -9.20 15.41
C ASN A 77 -17.49 -8.05 15.06
N ILE A 78 -17.10 -7.17 14.13
CA ILE A 78 -17.94 -6.07 13.65
C ILE A 78 -19.19 -6.59 12.95
N LEU A 79 -19.06 -7.65 12.14
CA LEU A 79 -20.20 -8.29 11.47
C LEU A 79 -21.27 -8.72 12.49
N ARG A 80 -20.87 -9.42 13.57
CA ARG A 80 -21.80 -9.82 14.64
C ARG A 80 -22.44 -8.63 15.34
N SER A 81 -21.66 -7.58 15.64
CA SER A 81 -22.19 -6.34 16.20
C SER A 81 -23.20 -5.67 15.27
N MET A 82 -22.95 -5.70 13.96
CA MET A 82 -23.83 -5.14 12.95
C MET A 82 -25.14 -5.92 12.82
N GLU A 83 -25.08 -7.26 12.87
CA GLU A 83 -26.26 -8.12 12.90
C GLU A 83 -27.14 -7.87 14.12
N ASN A 84 -26.52 -7.73 15.29
CA ASN A 84 -27.23 -7.42 16.54
C ASN A 84 -27.97 -6.07 16.46
N VAL A 85 -27.36 -5.05 15.82
CA VAL A 85 -27.99 -3.74 15.63
C VAL A 85 -29.07 -3.78 14.55
N ALA A 86 -28.89 -4.58 13.49
CA ALA A 86 -29.86 -4.71 12.41
C ALA A 86 -31.12 -5.49 12.83
N GLY A 87 -30.99 -6.39 13.80
CA GLY A 87 -32.07 -7.24 14.29
C GLY A 87 -32.75 -8.04 13.18
N SER A 88 -34.03 -8.38 13.38
CA SER A 88 -34.85 -9.11 12.39
C SER A 88 -35.03 -8.36 11.06
N SER A 89 -34.79 -7.04 11.05
CA SER A 89 -34.90 -6.17 9.86
C SER A 89 -33.82 -6.43 8.81
N ALA A 90 -32.78 -7.19 9.16
CA ALA A 90 -31.73 -7.61 8.22
C ALA A 90 -32.17 -8.71 7.25
N LYS A 91 -33.17 -9.53 7.60
CA LYS A 91 -33.43 -10.79 6.86
C LYS A 91 -34.00 -10.59 5.45
N GLU A 92 -34.66 -9.46 5.21
CA GLU A 92 -35.32 -9.16 3.94
C GLU A 92 -34.91 -7.74 3.50
N GLY A 93 -33.83 -7.61 2.73
CA GLY A 93 -33.39 -6.33 2.19
C GLY A 93 -31.91 -6.21 1.83
N SER A 94 -31.50 -5.04 1.34
CA SER A 94 -30.13 -4.76 0.90
C SER A 94 -29.09 -4.94 2.01
N ILE A 95 -29.46 -4.64 3.27
CA ILE A 95 -28.61 -4.83 4.45
C ILE A 95 -28.31 -6.32 4.65
N GLY A 96 -29.33 -7.19 4.59
CA GLY A 96 -29.16 -8.64 4.69
C GLY A 96 -28.23 -9.20 3.64
N LEU A 97 -28.47 -8.82 2.39
CA LEU A 97 -27.64 -9.24 1.25
C LEU A 97 -26.16 -8.83 1.44
N ALA A 98 -25.90 -7.63 1.96
CA ALA A 98 -24.54 -7.19 2.26
C ALA A 98 -23.89 -8.00 3.40
N LEU A 99 -24.64 -8.27 4.48
CA LEU A 99 -24.16 -9.06 5.62
C LEU A 99 -23.93 -10.53 5.24
N ASP A 100 -24.81 -11.12 4.44
CA ASP A 100 -24.69 -12.51 3.99
C ASP A 100 -23.51 -12.66 3.02
N ARG A 101 -23.32 -11.70 2.11
CA ARG A 101 -22.12 -11.67 1.26
C ARG A 101 -20.85 -11.53 2.10
N TRP A 102 -20.86 -10.72 3.15
CA TRP A 102 -19.75 -10.60 4.09
C TRP A 102 -19.48 -11.94 4.80
N LYS A 103 -20.50 -12.65 5.31
CA LYS A 103 -20.34 -13.99 5.91
C LYS A 103 -19.69 -14.99 4.96
N VAL A 104 -20.14 -15.02 3.70
CA VAL A 104 -19.57 -15.90 2.67
C VAL A 104 -18.08 -15.58 2.49
N LEU A 105 -17.72 -14.30 2.37
CA LEU A 105 -16.32 -13.87 2.23
C LEU A 105 -15.46 -14.24 3.44
N LEU A 106 -15.99 -14.17 4.66
CA LEU A 106 -15.28 -14.56 5.89
C LEU A 106 -15.27 -16.07 6.15
N SER A 107 -15.99 -16.86 5.36
CA SER A 107 -16.06 -18.31 5.58
C SER A 107 -14.67 -18.92 5.37
N PRO A 108 -14.15 -19.71 6.34
CA PRO A 108 -12.74 -20.15 6.31
C PRO A 108 -12.32 -20.89 5.05
N ASN A 109 -13.26 -21.62 4.44
CA ASN A 109 -13.06 -22.46 3.26
C ASN A 109 -13.61 -21.84 1.97
N HIS A 110 -14.02 -20.57 1.98
CA HIS A 110 -14.46 -19.89 0.77
C HIS A 110 -13.31 -19.77 -0.23
N ASP A 111 -13.56 -20.11 -1.50
CA ASP A 111 -12.55 -20.00 -2.55
C ASP A 111 -12.35 -18.52 -2.95
N LEU A 112 -11.14 -18.04 -2.71
CA LEU A 112 -10.68 -16.68 -2.97
C LEU A 112 -10.02 -16.55 -4.35
N SER A 113 -9.78 -17.64 -5.08
CA SER A 113 -8.95 -17.64 -6.30
C SER A 113 -9.46 -16.69 -7.39
N ASP A 114 -10.78 -16.52 -7.50
CA ASP A 114 -11.42 -15.62 -8.46
C ASP A 114 -11.69 -14.21 -7.92
N LEU A 115 -11.46 -13.96 -6.63
CA LEU A 115 -11.74 -12.65 -6.03
C LEU A 115 -10.74 -11.61 -6.54
N ARG A 116 -11.27 -10.57 -7.19
CA ARG A 116 -10.46 -9.42 -7.61
C ARG A 116 -11.18 -8.14 -7.20
N ALA A 117 -10.55 -7.40 -6.29
CA ALA A 117 -11.01 -6.07 -5.93
C ALA A 117 -10.86 -5.16 -7.16
N LYS A 118 -11.96 -4.53 -7.55
CA LYS A 118 -12.01 -3.58 -8.67
C LYS A 118 -11.79 -2.16 -8.15
N TYR A 119 -11.57 -1.22 -9.05
CA TYR A 119 -11.52 0.22 -8.75
C TYR A 119 -12.65 0.61 -7.77
N PRO A 120 -12.38 1.38 -6.70
CA PRO A 120 -11.17 2.17 -6.43
C PRO A 120 -10.00 1.43 -5.76
N HIS A 121 -10.15 0.14 -5.50
CA HIS A 121 -9.14 -0.70 -4.85
C HIS A 121 -7.96 -0.95 -5.81
N GLN A 122 -6.72 -0.78 -5.32
CA GLN A 122 -5.49 -0.88 -6.12
C GLN A 122 -4.53 -1.99 -5.64
N GLU A 123 -4.92 -2.74 -4.63
CA GLU A 123 -4.08 -3.71 -3.95
C GLU A 123 -3.59 -4.81 -4.91
N VAL A 124 -4.46 -5.29 -5.81
CA VAL A 124 -4.05 -6.23 -6.86
C VAL A 124 -3.06 -5.58 -7.84
N ASN A 125 -3.20 -4.29 -8.13
CA ASN A 125 -2.33 -3.58 -9.06
C ASN A 125 -0.93 -3.33 -8.48
N HIS A 126 -0.82 -3.28 -7.15
CA HIS A 126 0.47 -3.18 -6.44
C HIS A 126 1.28 -4.48 -6.45
N LEU A 127 0.70 -5.60 -6.92
CA LEU A 127 1.45 -6.84 -7.10
C LEU A 127 2.40 -6.72 -8.30
N SER A 128 3.66 -7.10 -8.08
CA SER A 128 4.81 -6.85 -8.95
C SER A 128 4.68 -7.47 -10.35
N CYS A 129 4.10 -8.66 -10.47
CA CYS A 129 3.98 -9.39 -11.72
C CYS A 129 2.58 -10.02 -11.90
N ALA A 130 2.27 -10.42 -13.13
CA ALA A 130 1.01 -11.08 -13.46
C ALA A 130 0.82 -12.39 -12.69
N GLU A 131 1.90 -13.15 -12.49
CA GLU A 131 1.88 -14.37 -11.69
C GLU A 131 1.46 -14.10 -10.23
N ALA A 132 2.04 -13.09 -9.58
CA ALA A 132 1.65 -12.70 -8.22
C ALA A 132 0.17 -12.30 -8.14
N ARG A 133 -0.38 -11.65 -9.17
CA ARG A 133 -1.81 -11.32 -9.25
C ARG A 133 -2.71 -12.54 -9.35
N VAL A 134 -2.24 -13.59 -10.03
CA VAL A 134 -2.96 -14.88 -10.09
C VAL A 134 -2.86 -15.59 -8.75
N LEU A 135 -1.66 -15.67 -8.17
CA LEU A 135 -1.39 -16.48 -6.98
C LEU A 135 -1.97 -15.88 -5.69
N PHE A 136 -1.91 -14.55 -5.54
CA PHE A 136 -2.21 -13.85 -4.30
C PHE A 136 -3.30 -12.78 -4.43
N GLY A 137 -3.75 -12.49 -5.66
CA GLY A 137 -4.76 -11.44 -5.91
C GLY A 137 -6.05 -11.67 -5.13
N GLY A 138 -6.47 -12.92 -4.96
CA GLY A 138 -7.63 -13.31 -4.15
C GLY A 138 -7.54 -12.88 -2.69
N VAL A 139 -6.45 -13.29 -2.04
CA VAL A 139 -6.18 -13.02 -0.63
C VAL A 139 -6.07 -11.51 -0.36
N VAL A 140 -5.37 -10.80 -1.24
CA VAL A 140 -5.17 -9.34 -1.15
C VAL A 140 -6.49 -8.58 -1.42
N SER A 141 -7.39 -9.15 -2.23
CA SER A 141 -8.70 -8.55 -2.53
C SER A 141 -9.75 -8.75 -1.44
N LEU A 142 -9.55 -9.70 -0.52
CA LEU A 142 -10.60 -10.10 0.43
C LEU A 142 -11.01 -8.95 1.37
N VAL A 143 -10.03 -8.34 2.04
CA VAL A 143 -10.26 -7.28 3.03
C VAL A 143 -10.98 -6.05 2.42
N PRO A 144 -10.54 -5.47 1.27
CA PRO A 144 -11.22 -4.31 0.71
C PRO A 144 -12.66 -4.63 0.26
N LEU A 145 -12.90 -5.83 -0.28
CA LEU A 145 -14.26 -6.27 -0.66
C LEU A 145 -15.19 -6.41 0.55
N ILE A 146 -14.66 -6.84 1.70
CA ILE A 146 -15.41 -6.88 2.95
C ILE A 146 -15.72 -5.45 3.43
N PHE A 147 -14.76 -4.53 3.38
CA PHE A 147 -15.02 -3.13 3.73
C PHE A 147 -16.09 -2.48 2.85
N ASP A 148 -16.21 -2.88 1.59
CA ASP A 148 -17.31 -2.44 0.73
C ASP A 148 -18.66 -2.95 1.23
N GLN A 149 -18.75 -4.21 1.68
CA GLN A 149 -19.99 -4.73 2.28
C GLN A 149 -20.34 -3.99 3.57
N ALA A 150 -19.34 -3.75 4.44
CA ALA A 150 -19.52 -2.99 5.67
C ALA A 150 -20.02 -1.57 5.38
N HIS A 151 -19.45 -0.90 4.38
CA HIS A 151 -19.86 0.45 3.99
C HIS A 151 -21.27 0.49 3.39
N ARG A 152 -21.64 -0.50 2.58
CA ARG A 152 -23.01 -0.65 2.03
C ARG A 152 -24.02 -0.83 3.15
N ALA A 153 -23.77 -1.79 4.05
CA ALA A 153 -24.65 -2.06 5.18
C ALA A 153 -24.82 -0.84 6.10
N LEU A 154 -23.73 -0.15 6.46
CA LEU A 154 -23.78 1.07 7.28
C LEU A 154 -24.54 2.21 6.61
N SER A 155 -24.32 2.42 5.31
CA SER A 155 -25.01 3.44 4.53
C SER A 155 -26.52 3.19 4.48
N ASP A 156 -26.94 1.95 4.24
CA ASP A 156 -28.35 1.60 4.15
C ASP A 156 -29.05 1.61 5.52
N MET A 157 -28.37 1.18 6.58
CA MET A 157 -28.85 1.36 7.96
C MET A 157 -29.03 2.85 8.30
N ALA A 158 -28.09 3.71 7.89
CA ALA A 158 -28.19 5.15 8.14
C ALA A 158 -29.34 5.81 7.36
N LYS A 159 -29.64 5.35 6.14
CA LYS A 159 -30.81 5.80 5.38
C LYS A 159 -32.11 5.39 6.07
N ARG A 160 -32.24 4.12 6.46
CA ARG A 160 -33.41 3.61 7.19
C ARG A 160 -33.65 4.36 8.51
N ALA A 161 -32.58 4.65 9.26
CA ALA A 161 -32.69 5.41 10.51
C ALA A 161 -33.19 6.85 10.30
N LYS A 162 -32.92 7.47 9.14
CA LYS A 162 -33.46 8.79 8.79
C LYS A 162 -34.92 8.73 8.34
N GLU A 163 -35.31 7.66 7.65
CA GLU A 163 -36.68 7.45 7.17
C GLU A 163 -37.66 7.17 8.33
N TYR A 164 -37.21 6.44 9.36
CA TYR A 164 -37.99 6.18 10.58
C TYR A 164 -37.87 7.27 11.64
N ALA A 165 -37.12 8.35 11.40
CA ALA A 165 -37.09 9.48 12.33
C ALA A 165 -38.47 10.15 12.32
N PRO A 166 -39.12 10.35 13.48
CA PRO A 166 -40.42 11.00 13.53
C PRO A 166 -40.32 12.40 12.88
N PRO A 167 -41.37 12.86 12.17
CA PRO A 167 -41.38 14.18 11.58
C PRO A 167 -41.04 15.19 12.68
N ARG A 168 -40.01 16.03 12.43
CA ARG A 168 -39.76 17.17 13.31
C ARG A 168 -41.07 17.95 13.43
N PRO A 169 -41.48 18.36 14.65
CA PRO A 169 -42.69 19.15 14.80
C PRO A 169 -42.62 20.37 13.87
N VAL A 170 -43.50 20.38 12.87
CA VAL A 170 -43.74 21.52 12.00
C VAL A 170 -44.50 22.52 12.86
N GLY A 171 -43.78 23.41 13.53
CA GLY A 171 -44.44 24.34 14.45
C GLY A 171 -43.54 25.05 15.45
N ALA A 172 -42.55 25.80 14.98
CA ALA A 172 -42.17 27.05 15.62
C ALA A 172 -41.96 28.05 14.49
N GLY A 173 -43.01 28.79 14.18
CA GLY A 173 -43.01 29.77 13.12
C GLY A 173 -41.85 30.75 13.29
N GLU A 174 -41.16 31.00 12.18
CA GLU A 174 -40.42 32.24 11.98
C GLU A 174 -41.42 33.39 12.00
N THR A 175 -41.83 33.85 13.19
CA THR A 175 -42.39 35.19 13.33
C THR A 175 -41.25 36.16 13.15
N ARG A 176 -41.17 36.66 11.92
CA ARG A 176 -40.54 37.91 11.49
C ARG A 176 -41.19 39.08 12.24
N ALA A 177 -40.98 39.17 13.56
CA ALA A 177 -41.55 40.17 14.45
C ALA A 177 -40.70 40.39 15.70
N ASN A 178 -39.36 40.39 15.56
CA ASN A 178 -38.43 40.77 16.65
C ASN A 178 -37.16 41.42 16.09
N ARG A 179 -37.30 42.30 15.07
CA ARG A 179 -36.18 43.10 14.56
C ARG A 179 -36.27 44.60 14.88
N GLU A 180 -37.31 45.03 15.59
CA GLU A 180 -37.46 46.43 15.98
C GLU A 180 -38.08 46.44 17.38
N ILE A 181 -37.23 46.59 18.40
CA ILE A 181 -37.42 47.22 19.72
C ILE A 181 -36.25 46.74 20.59
N LEU A 182 -35.08 47.35 20.35
CA LEU A 182 -34.13 47.80 21.39
C LEU A 182 -32.98 48.54 20.67
N LYS A 183 -33.34 49.63 19.99
CA LYS A 183 -32.40 50.74 19.77
C LYS A 183 -32.78 51.79 20.80
N ASP A 184 -31.75 52.42 21.36
CA ASP A 184 -31.78 53.48 22.37
C ASP A 184 -31.93 53.02 23.82
N THR A 185 -30.83 52.53 24.41
CA THR A 185 -30.24 53.21 25.58
C THR A 185 -28.78 52.76 25.84
N TYR A 186 -27.85 53.73 25.82
CA TYR A 186 -26.49 53.76 26.42
C TYR A 186 -25.25 53.17 25.67
N PRO A 187 -24.02 53.73 25.93
CA PRO A 187 -23.09 54.26 24.92
C PRO A 187 -21.84 53.38 24.64
N PRO A 188 -20.93 53.76 23.71
CA PRO A 188 -19.97 52.83 23.13
C PRO A 188 -18.63 52.80 23.89
N ARG A 189 -18.03 51.60 24.02
CA ARG A 189 -16.62 51.48 24.43
C ARG A 189 -15.87 50.36 23.68
N ARG A 190 -15.06 50.85 22.74
CA ARG A 190 -13.72 50.42 22.28
C ARG A 190 -13.43 48.93 22.04
N ALA A 191 -13.24 48.64 20.76
CA ALA A 191 -12.45 47.53 20.26
C ALA A 191 -10.99 47.62 20.76
N VAL A 192 -10.50 46.53 21.34
CA VAL A 192 -9.07 46.28 21.52
C VAL A 192 -8.67 45.15 20.59
N GLN A 193 -7.86 45.51 19.60
CA GLN A 193 -7.16 44.59 18.72
C GLN A 193 -6.14 43.80 19.57
N SER A 194 -6.19 42.46 19.50
CA SER A 194 -5.13 41.61 20.07
C SER A 194 -4.18 41.18 18.95
N ALA A 195 -2.90 41.37 19.24
CA ALA A 195 -1.82 41.50 18.28
C ALA A 195 -1.14 40.19 17.91
N LYS A 196 -0.55 40.24 16.71
CA LYS A 196 0.52 39.39 16.18
C LYS A 196 1.58 39.07 17.25
N HIS A 197 1.90 37.79 17.42
CA HIS A 197 3.16 37.38 18.05
C HIS A 197 4.28 37.35 16.99
N HIS A 198 5.20 38.30 17.11
CA HIS A 198 6.53 38.23 16.52
C HIS A 198 7.42 37.32 17.36
N ARG A 199 8.18 36.46 16.64
CA ARG A 199 9.38 35.78 17.15
C ARG A 199 10.50 36.82 17.27
N SER A 200 11.12 36.92 18.43
CA SER A 200 12.40 37.61 18.62
C SER A 200 13.48 36.63 19.05
N HIS A 201 14.61 36.78 18.38
CA HIS A 201 15.93 36.23 18.66
C HIS A 201 16.50 36.88 19.93
N THR A 202 17.16 36.11 20.80
CA THR A 202 18.25 36.59 21.67
C THR A 202 19.23 35.45 21.95
N ASP A 203 20.51 35.75 21.75
CA ASP A 203 21.70 34.94 21.99
C ASP A 203 22.12 34.90 23.48
N SER A 204 23.00 33.93 23.75
CA SER A 204 24.09 33.90 24.77
C SER A 204 23.71 33.81 26.27
N GLU A 205 24.03 32.69 26.95
CA GLU A 205 25.33 32.40 27.59
C GLU A 205 25.26 31.20 28.56
N VAL A 206 26.43 30.65 28.90
CA VAL A 206 26.74 29.31 29.46
C VAL A 206 26.66 29.28 31.01
N PRO A 207 26.44 28.12 31.66
CA PRO A 207 27.54 27.52 32.44
C PRO A 207 27.63 25.97 32.45
N VAL A 208 28.80 25.47 32.06
CA VAL A 208 29.74 24.57 32.79
C VAL A 208 29.21 23.31 33.54
N ARG A 209 29.49 22.15 32.92
CA ARG A 209 30.19 20.93 33.44
C ARG A 209 29.50 19.96 34.42
N ALA A 210 29.25 18.75 33.92
CA ALA A 210 29.75 17.50 34.52
C ALA A 210 29.96 16.42 33.43
N LYS A 211 31.03 15.65 33.58
CA LYS A 211 31.62 14.74 32.59
C LYS A 211 30.99 13.34 32.65
N THR A 212 30.80 12.70 31.50
CA THR A 212 31.07 11.27 31.34
C THR A 212 31.36 10.96 29.87
N ALA A 213 32.39 10.15 29.67
CA ALA A 213 33.07 9.89 28.42
C ALA A 213 32.40 8.76 27.63
N MET A 214 32.31 8.90 26.30
CA MET A 214 32.52 7.83 25.30
C MET A 214 32.69 8.49 23.91
N GLY A 215 33.70 8.05 23.16
CA GLY A 215 34.18 8.68 21.91
C GLY A 215 33.33 8.42 20.65
N PRO A 216 33.66 9.10 19.53
CA PRO A 216 32.74 9.31 18.41
C PRO A 216 33.04 8.43 17.19
N ARG A 217 31.98 7.99 16.48
CA ARG A 217 32.08 7.68 15.05
C ARG A 217 30.72 7.73 14.34
N ASP A 218 30.10 8.92 14.35
CA ASP A 218 29.04 9.23 13.39
C ASP A 218 29.67 9.71 12.09
N LYS A 219 29.47 8.95 11.02
CA LYS A 219 29.60 9.42 9.64
C LYS A 219 28.22 9.87 9.19
N SER A 220 27.92 11.15 9.38
CA SER A 220 26.86 11.82 8.62
C SER A 220 27.27 11.79 7.14
N VAL A 221 26.50 11.09 6.32
CA VAL A 221 26.66 11.10 4.86
C VAL A 221 26.05 12.41 4.37
N ASP A 222 26.92 13.35 4.04
CA ASP A 222 26.58 14.63 3.43
C ASP A 222 25.96 14.37 2.03
N THR A 223 24.69 14.72 1.87
CA THR A 223 23.90 14.48 0.64
C THR A 223 24.43 15.27 -0.57
N LYS A 224 25.31 16.26 -0.33
CA LYS A 224 26.03 16.97 -1.37
C LYS A 224 27.13 16.12 -2.01
N ASP A 225 27.75 15.22 -1.25
CA ASP A 225 28.84 14.38 -1.76
C ASP A 225 28.34 13.21 -2.62
N LEU A 226 27.14 12.69 -2.33
CA LEU A 226 26.49 11.67 -3.16
C LEU A 226 26.09 12.23 -4.54
N SER A 227 25.61 13.48 -4.56
CA SER A 227 25.27 14.20 -5.80
C SER A 227 26.51 14.45 -6.65
N LYS A 228 27.63 14.82 -6.03
CA LYS A 228 28.93 15.02 -6.70
C LYS A 228 29.53 13.70 -7.22
N ARG A 229 29.29 12.57 -6.52
CA ARG A 229 29.74 11.23 -6.92
C ARG A 229 28.88 10.64 -8.05
N MET A 230 27.58 10.91 -8.07
CA MET A 230 26.67 10.60 -9.19
C MET A 230 26.99 11.43 -10.43
N LEU A 231 27.35 12.71 -10.28
CA LEU A 231 27.81 13.55 -11.40
C LEU A 231 29.17 13.11 -11.96
N ARG A 232 30.07 12.57 -11.12
CA ARG A 232 31.33 11.97 -11.59
C ARG A 232 31.15 10.64 -12.33
N LEU A 233 30.08 9.90 -12.04
CA LEU A 233 29.73 8.66 -12.77
C LEU A 233 29.02 8.91 -14.10
N SER A 234 28.50 10.12 -14.33
CA SER A 234 27.85 10.52 -15.59
C SER A 234 28.77 11.24 -16.59
N PHE A 235 29.96 11.68 -16.17
CA PHE A 235 30.91 12.36 -17.06
C PHE A 235 32.36 11.92 -16.83
N GLY A 236 32.59 10.60 -16.72
CA GLY A 236 33.93 10.05 -16.92
C GLY A 236 34.42 10.43 -18.32
N LYS A 237 35.54 11.16 -18.40
CA LYS A 237 36.15 11.68 -19.64
C LYS A 237 36.01 10.68 -20.80
N MET A 238 35.14 11.00 -21.76
CA MET A 238 35.03 10.24 -22.99
C MET A 238 36.32 10.41 -23.81
N PRO A 239 36.79 9.34 -24.50
CA PRO A 239 37.93 9.44 -25.39
C PRO A 239 37.61 10.43 -26.51
N LYS A 240 38.49 11.42 -26.69
CA LYS A 240 38.42 12.36 -27.81
C LYS A 240 38.92 11.67 -29.07
N SER A 241 38.01 11.12 -29.85
CA SER A 241 38.02 11.22 -31.32
C SER A 241 36.78 10.52 -31.89
N THR A 242 36.37 10.98 -33.07
CA THR A 242 35.54 10.29 -34.07
C THR A 242 34.03 10.16 -33.81
N ASP A 243 33.32 11.19 -34.29
CA ASP A 243 32.16 11.19 -35.19
C ASP A 243 31.20 9.98 -35.16
N GLU A 244 30.09 10.14 -34.42
CA GLU A 244 28.68 9.89 -34.80
C GLU A 244 27.79 9.95 -33.53
N PRO A 245 26.52 10.39 -33.61
CA PRO A 245 25.67 10.53 -32.43
C PRO A 245 25.16 9.16 -31.94
N VAL A 246 26.00 8.42 -31.21
CA VAL A 246 25.61 7.23 -30.46
C VAL A 246 24.77 7.66 -29.26
N LEU A 247 23.49 7.29 -29.23
CA LEU A 247 22.55 7.85 -28.26
C LEU A 247 22.53 7.11 -26.91
N PHE A 248 22.68 5.78 -26.87
CA PHE A 248 22.59 5.05 -25.58
C PHE A 248 23.38 3.74 -25.55
N TYR A 249 23.92 3.43 -24.36
CA TYR A 249 24.43 2.11 -24.01
C TYR A 249 23.41 1.37 -23.14
N ARG A 250 22.91 0.22 -23.60
CA ARG A 250 22.03 -0.65 -22.81
C ARG A 250 22.85 -1.78 -22.18
N ARG A 251 22.77 -1.95 -20.86
CA ARG A 251 23.30 -3.14 -20.17
C ARG A 251 22.37 -4.32 -20.36
N THR A 252 22.89 -5.40 -20.94
CA THR A 252 22.21 -6.69 -20.95
C THR A 252 22.48 -7.45 -19.65
N LEU A 253 21.61 -8.41 -19.31
CA LEU A 253 21.74 -9.28 -18.12
C LEU A 253 23.08 -10.04 -18.06
N ASN A 254 23.78 -10.14 -19.20
CA ASN A 254 25.06 -10.86 -19.33
C ASN A 254 26.27 -9.92 -19.19
N GLY A 255 26.08 -8.66 -18.77
CA GLY A 255 27.16 -7.70 -18.60
C GLY A 255 27.71 -7.08 -19.89
N ARG A 256 27.04 -7.30 -21.05
CA ARG A 256 27.42 -6.65 -22.32
C ARG A 256 26.72 -5.30 -22.48
N ALA A 257 27.41 -4.37 -23.13
CA ALA A 257 26.87 -3.07 -23.48
C ALA A 257 26.62 -3.02 -25.00
N ASP A 258 25.36 -2.87 -25.37
CA ASP A 258 24.99 -2.72 -26.78
C ASP A 258 24.97 -1.23 -27.15
N LYS A 259 25.51 -0.89 -28.32
CA LYS A 259 25.43 0.45 -28.90
C LYS A 259 24.18 0.56 -29.75
N LEU A 260 23.38 1.60 -29.50
CA LEU A 260 22.21 1.94 -30.29
C LEU A 260 22.47 3.21 -31.09
N TYR A 261 22.35 3.10 -32.41
CA TYR A 261 22.42 4.24 -33.33
C TYR A 261 21.03 4.80 -33.61
N VAL A 262 20.99 6.07 -34.03
CA VAL A 262 19.74 6.83 -34.26
C VAL A 262 18.87 6.21 -35.36
N ASN A 263 19.47 5.44 -36.27
CA ASN A 263 18.79 4.72 -37.35
C ASN A 263 18.14 3.39 -36.89
N GLY A 264 18.28 2.99 -35.63
CA GLY A 264 17.72 1.75 -35.09
C GLY A 264 18.61 0.51 -35.29
N GLU A 265 19.80 0.65 -35.88
CA GLU A 265 20.76 -0.44 -35.94
C GLU A 265 21.41 -0.69 -34.57
N ILE A 266 21.44 -1.97 -34.19
CA ILE A 266 22.16 -2.46 -33.01
C ILE A 266 23.41 -3.16 -33.52
N THR A 267 24.57 -2.51 -33.40
CA THR A 267 25.84 -3.20 -33.64
C THR A 267 26.31 -3.82 -32.34
N LEU A 268 26.50 -5.14 -32.34
CA LEU A 268 27.15 -5.87 -31.26
C LEU A 268 28.63 -5.55 -31.28
N ASP A 269 29.09 -4.69 -30.37
CA ASP A 269 30.52 -4.43 -30.25
C ASP A 269 31.19 -5.67 -29.63
N HIS A 270 32.10 -6.31 -30.38
CA HIS A 270 32.76 -7.56 -29.96
C HIS A 270 33.84 -7.33 -28.88
N ALA A 271 34.08 -6.09 -28.47
CA ALA A 271 35.09 -5.77 -27.48
C ALA A 271 34.62 -6.09 -26.05
N PRO A 272 35.32 -6.97 -25.31
CA PRO A 272 35.03 -7.17 -23.89
C PRO A 272 35.35 -5.89 -23.11
N TRP A 273 34.39 -5.46 -22.29
CA TRP A 273 34.55 -4.31 -21.39
C TRP A 273 35.71 -4.55 -20.41
N ARG A 274 36.60 -3.55 -20.26
CA ARG A 274 37.63 -3.56 -19.21
C ARG A 274 36.94 -3.46 -17.85
N GLY A 275 36.78 -4.61 -17.19
CA GLY A 275 36.08 -4.74 -15.91
C GLY A 275 35.57 -6.15 -15.63
N ALA A 276 35.53 -7.04 -16.62
CA ALA A 276 35.35 -8.47 -16.37
C ALA A 276 36.61 -9.03 -15.69
N SER A 277 36.42 -9.71 -14.55
CA SER A 277 37.47 -10.45 -13.85
C SER A 277 38.23 -11.36 -14.82
N TYR A 278 39.56 -11.44 -14.65
CA TYR A 278 40.47 -12.29 -15.42
C TYR A 278 40.34 -13.79 -15.07
N ASP A 279 39.25 -14.23 -14.45
CA ASP A 279 39.04 -15.64 -14.18
C ASP A 279 38.50 -16.34 -15.43
N LYS A 280 39.40 -17.07 -16.09
CA LYS A 280 39.17 -17.89 -17.29
C LYS A 280 38.32 -19.15 -17.01
N ILE A 281 37.31 -19.05 -16.15
CA ILE A 281 36.46 -20.17 -15.74
C ILE A 281 35.00 -19.75 -15.96
N ASN A 282 34.28 -20.51 -16.80
CA ASN A 282 32.83 -20.44 -17.09
C ASN A 282 32.32 -19.76 -18.37
N HIS A 283 32.96 -19.94 -19.53
CA HIS A 283 32.31 -19.60 -20.82
C HIS A 283 32.32 -20.71 -21.89
N LYS A 284 32.37 -21.99 -21.49
CA LYS A 284 32.30 -23.10 -22.46
C LYS A 284 30.91 -23.72 -22.71
N GLU A 285 29.85 -23.36 -21.97
CA GLU A 285 28.59 -24.13 -22.04
C GLU A 285 27.36 -23.46 -22.68
N HIS A 286 27.45 -22.24 -23.23
CA HIS A 286 26.28 -21.58 -23.85
C HIS A 286 26.33 -21.39 -25.37
N ARG A 287 27.14 -22.17 -26.09
CA ARG A 287 27.03 -22.27 -27.56
C ARG A 287 26.42 -23.61 -27.99
N ARG A 288 25.12 -23.77 -27.76
CA ARG A 288 24.23 -24.63 -28.56
C ARG A 288 22.91 -23.89 -28.76
N PHE A 289 22.90 -22.92 -29.67
CA PHE A 289 21.66 -22.51 -30.31
C PHE A 289 21.37 -23.55 -31.40
N VAL A 290 20.32 -24.34 -31.20
CA VAL A 290 19.73 -25.16 -32.25
C VAL A 290 18.91 -24.21 -33.13
N ASN A 291 19.28 -24.08 -34.40
CA ASN A 291 18.47 -23.42 -35.41
C ASN A 291 17.15 -24.20 -35.56
N LEU A 292 16.02 -23.56 -35.24
CA LEU A 292 14.68 -24.06 -35.50
C LEU A 292 14.09 -23.39 -36.76
N GLU A 293 14.88 -23.31 -37.83
CA GLU A 293 14.37 -23.01 -39.16
C GLU A 293 14.52 -24.27 -40.01
N GLY A 294 13.40 -24.92 -40.29
CA GLY A 294 13.32 -26.06 -41.22
C GLY A 294 12.75 -27.35 -40.64
N LYS A 295 11.49 -27.34 -40.18
CA LYS A 295 10.63 -28.54 -40.15
C LYS A 295 9.18 -28.15 -40.47
N LEU A 296 8.95 -27.86 -41.74
CA LEU A 296 7.68 -28.08 -42.42
C LEU A 296 8.00 -29.02 -43.57
N TYR A 297 7.77 -30.31 -43.35
CA TYR A 297 7.36 -31.36 -44.30
C TYR A 297 7.02 -32.60 -43.47
#